data_AF-A0A1X7U4X2-F1
#
_entry.id   AF-A0A1X7U4X2-F1
#
_cell.length_a   1.000
_cell.length_b   1.000
_cell.length_c   1.000
_cell.angle_alpha   90.00
_cell.angle_beta   90.00
_cell.angle_gamma   90.00
#
_symmetry.space_group_name_H-M   'P 1'
#
loop_
_entity.id
_entity.type
_entity.pdbx_description
1 polymer ?
#
loop_
_entity_poly.entity_id
_entity_poly.type
_entity_poly.pdbx_seq_one_letter_code
_entity_poly.pdbx_strand_id
1 'polypeptide(L)' 'RFSTRDNDNDIHQGNCAQYYTGAWWYNNCFLSILNGHYFNASTYNSQGIVWW' A
#
# COMPACT_ATOMS: atom_id res chain seq x y z
N ARG A 1 -12.18 2.48 -1.12
CA ARG A 1 -12.67 1.66 0.02
C ARG A 1 -11.43 1.10 0.73
N PHE A 2 -11.54 0.53 1.92
CA PHE A 2 -10.36 0.01 2.62
C PHE A 2 -10.00 -1.37 2.06
N SER A 3 -8.77 -1.54 1.56
CA SER A 3 -8.28 -2.81 1.00
C SER A 3 -7.18 -3.39 1.87
N THR A 4 -7.20 -4.72 1.97
CA THR A 4 -6.25 -5.52 2.75
C THR A 4 -5.76 -6.67 1.91
N ARG A 5 -4.70 -7.36 2.36
CA ARG A 5 -4.14 -8.51 1.64
C ARG A 5 -5.17 -9.60 1.35
N ASP A 6 -6.12 -9.79 2.26
CA ASP A 6 -7.13 -10.86 2.17
C ASP A 6 -8.49 -10.36 1.66
N ASN A 7 -8.65 -9.05 1.48
CA ASN A 7 -9.89 -8.43 1.03
C ASN A 7 -9.59 -7.22 0.14
N ASP A 8 -9.68 -7.46 -1.17
CA ASP A 8 -9.44 -6.45 -2.20
C ASP A 8 -10.69 -5.58 -2.42
N ASN A 9 -10.51 -4.28 -2.27
CA ASN A 9 -11.54 -3.27 -2.45
C ASN A 9 -11.02 -2.05 -3.21
N ASP A 10 -9.89 -2.21 -3.91
CA ASP A 10 -9.31 -1.18 -4.74
C ASP A 10 -9.89 -1.24 -6.17
N ILE A 11 -9.54 -0.28 -7.02
CA ILE A 11 -10.04 -0.23 -8.41
C ILE A 11 -9.04 -0.83 -9.41
N HIS A 12 -7.89 -1.29 -8.93
CA HIS A 12 -6.85 -1.84 -9.79
C HIS A 12 -7.20 -3.29 -10.16
N GLN A 13 -6.62 -3.80 -11.26
CA GLN A 13 -6.93 -5.15 -11.74
C GLN A 13 -6.38 -6.28 -10.84
N GLY A 14 -5.61 -5.93 -9.81
CA GLY A 14 -5.04 -6.85 -8.83
C GLY A 14 -4.80 -6.13 -7.51
N ASN A 15 -4.57 -6.91 -6.45
CA ASN A 15 -4.63 -6.44 -5.08
C ASN A 15 -3.42 -5.57 -4.67
N CYS A 16 -3.62 -4.26 -4.59
CA CYS A 16 -2.57 -3.31 -4.22
C CYS A 16 -2.07 -3.52 -2.79
N ALA A 17 -2.93 -3.95 -1.86
CA ALA A 17 -2.53 -4.27 -0.50
C ALA A 17 -1.60 -5.50 -0.44
N GLN A 18 -1.66 -6.39 -1.45
CA GLN A 18 -0.76 -7.53 -1.59
C GLN A 18 0.60 -7.13 -2.18
N TYR A 19 0.61 -6.22 -3.17
CA TYR A 19 1.84 -5.73 -3.80
C TYR A 19 2.66 -4.81 -2.89
N TYR A 20 1.99 -3.85 -2.23
CA TYR A 20 2.63 -2.77 -1.49
C TYR A 20 2.61 -2.97 0.02
N THR A 21 2.23 -4.17 0.46
CA THR A 21 2.37 -4.64 1.85
C THR A 21 1.87 -3.62 2.87
N GLY A 22 0.55 -3.50 2.95
CA GLY A 22 -0.08 -2.57 3.88
C GLY A 22 -1.59 -2.58 3.68
N ALA A 23 -2.32 -2.31 4.76
CA ALA A 23 -3.77 -2.12 4.68
C ALA A 23 -4.05 -0.62 4.57
N TRP A 24 -4.70 -0.21 3.47
CA TRP A 24 -4.89 1.20 3.17
C TRP A 24 -6.16 1.47 2.36
N TRP A 25 -6.50 2.75 2.25
CA TRP A 25 -7.53 3.24 1.34
C TRP A 25 -6.95 3.35 -0.08
N TYR A 26 -6.69 2.21 -0.69
CA TYR A 26 -6.17 2.14 -2.05
C TYR A 26 -7.25 2.56 -3.07
N ASN A 27 -6.80 3.24 -4.13
CA ASN A 27 -7.62 3.54 -5.31
C ASN A 27 -7.02 2.78 -6.51
N ASN A 28 -6.31 3.44 -7.42
CA ASN A 28 -5.43 2.75 -8.37
C ASN A 28 -4.08 2.51 -7.72
N CYS A 29 -4.07 1.66 -6.69
CA CYS A 29 -2.99 1.52 -5.71
C CYS A 29 -2.73 2.79 -4.89
N PHE A 30 -1.50 3.30 -4.85
CA PHE A 30 -1.10 4.29 -3.84
C PHE A 30 -0.42 5.52 -4.44
N LEU A 31 -0.70 6.67 -3.82
CA LEU A 31 0.17 7.86 -3.85
C LEU A 31 0.90 8.00 -2.51
N SER A 32 0.25 7.53 -1.44
CA SER A 32 0.81 7.44 -0.11
C SER A 32 0.34 6.18 0.60
N ILE A 33 1.24 5.60 1.40
CA ILE A 33 0.96 4.45 2.27
C ILE A 33 1.62 4.75 3.60
N LEU A 34 0.82 5.17 4.59
CA LEU A 34 1.33 5.43 5.94
C LEU A 34 1.38 4.17 6.81
N ASN A 35 0.62 3.14 6.41
CA ASN A 35 0.60 1.82 7.04
C ASN A 35 1.54 0.81 6.35
N GLY A 36 2.55 1.31 5.63
CA GLY A 36 3.54 0.48 4.96
C GLY A 36 4.56 -0.08 5.93
N HIS A 37 5.43 -0.96 5.44
CA HIS A 37 6.49 -1.56 6.25
C HIS A 37 7.47 -0.48 6.76
N TYR A 38 7.78 -0.50 8.06
CA TYR A 38 8.77 0.39 8.62
C TYR A 38 10.18 -0.10 8.27
N PHE A 39 10.95 0.72 7.56
CA PHE A 39 12.36 0.45 7.28
C PHE A 39 13.23 1.32 8.20
N ASN A 40 14.17 0.69 8.93
CA ASN A 40 15.08 1.39 9.86
C ASN A 40 16.02 2.39 9.15
N ALA A 41 16.14 2.31 7.84
CA ALA A 41 16.86 3.28 7.01
C ALA A 41 15.87 3.97 6.07
N SER A 42 16.10 5.26 5.80
CA SER A 42 15.34 6.03 4.80
C SER A 42 15.58 5.43 3.41
N THR A 43 14.72 4.50 3.04
CA THR A 43 14.81 3.73 1.81
C THR A 43 13.56 4.02 1.00
N TYR A 44 13.73 4.43 -0.25
CA TYR A 44 12.59 4.60 -1.14
C TYR A 44 12.13 3.22 -1.60
N ASN A 45 11.13 2.67 -0.90
CA ASN A 45 10.54 1.37 -1.18
C ASN A 45 9.02 1.50 -1.25
N SER A 46 8.42 1.01 -2.33
CA SER A 46 6.96 1.04 -2.54
C SER A 46 6.18 0.17 -1.54
N GLN A 47 6.85 -0.70 -0.80
CA GLN A 47 6.26 -1.48 0.30
C GLN A 47 6.41 -0.79 1.66
N GLY A 48 7.06 0.38 1.70
CA GLY A 48 7.37 1.11 2.91
C GLY A 48 6.40 2.24 3.22
N ILE A 49 6.76 3.04 4.22
CA ILE A 49 6.05 4.29 4.51
C ILE A 49 6.44 5.31 3.43
N VAL A 50 5.48 5.63 2.55
CA VAL A 50 5.69 6.51 1.41
C VAL A 50 4.62 7.58 1.33
N TRP A 51 5.04 8.77 0.89
CA TRP A 51 4.16 9.91 0.64
C TRP A 51 4.72 10.73 -0.52
N TRP A 52 4.02 10.75 -1.65
CA TRP A 52 4.32 11.60 -2.80
C TRP A 52 3.62 12.96 -2.73
#